data_AF-A0A7W0XHQ0-F1
#
_entry.id   AF-A0A7W0XHQ0-F1
#
_cell.length_a   1.000
_cell.length_b   1.000
_cell.length_c   1.000
_cell.angle_alpha   90.00
_cell.angle_beta   90.00
_cell.angle_gamma   90.00
#
_symmetry.space_group_name_H-M   'P 1'
#
loop_
_entity.id
_entity.type
_entity.pdbx_description
1 polymer ?
#
loop_
_entity_poly.entity_id
_entity_poly.type
_entity_poly.pdbx_seq_one_letter_code
_entity_poly.pdbx_strand_id
1 'polypeptide(L)'
;MLINPAEREYRTWIFDSRRWRHYRPRHDDIIIATYPKCGTTWMQRIVSLLVFQTAEPKPIMQISAWIDRRFPQPIEAVVAQIEAQEHRRFLKSHLPLDGLPFYGEVKYIHVARDGRDAAMSFHNHATGFTDQMLEGLNKAGLEDEAV
;
A
#
# COMPACT_ATOMS: atom_id res chain seq x y z
N MET A 1 -16.56 12.35 -0.20
CA MET A 1 -16.44 13.06 -1.48
C MET A 1 -15.03 12.97 -2.01
N LEU A 2 -14.90 12.48 -3.25
CA LEU A 2 -13.65 12.57 -4.02
C LEU A 2 -13.33 14.06 -4.25
N ILE A 3 -12.15 14.48 -3.82
CA ILE A 3 -11.64 15.85 -4.00
C ILE A 3 -10.79 15.90 -5.28
N ASN A 4 -9.77 15.05 -5.38
CA ASN A 4 -8.91 14.95 -6.56
C ASN A 4 -8.89 13.51 -7.07
N PRO A 5 -9.20 13.26 -8.35
CA PRO A 5 -8.91 11.97 -8.97
C PRO A 5 -7.40 11.75 -9.07
N ALA A 6 -6.97 10.49 -9.28
CA ALA A 6 -5.59 10.24 -9.69
C ALA A 6 -5.36 10.89 -11.07
N GLU A 7 -4.27 11.67 -11.18
CA GLU A 7 -3.90 12.39 -12.40
C GLU A 7 -3.01 11.54 -13.33
N ARG A 8 -2.30 10.57 -12.75
CA ARG A 8 -1.39 9.68 -13.48
C ARG A 8 -1.58 8.23 -13.09
N GLU A 9 -1.36 7.35 -14.06
CA GLU A 9 -1.27 5.91 -13.82
C GLU A 9 0.17 5.51 -13.58
N TYR A 10 0.40 4.76 -12.50
CA TYR A 10 1.70 4.20 -12.16
C TYR A 10 1.61 2.69 -12.20
N ARG A 11 2.41 2.09 -13.08
CA ARG A 11 2.53 0.64 -13.20
C ARG A 11 4.01 0.29 -13.13
N THR A 12 4.32 -0.67 -12.27
CA THR A 12 5.66 -1.26 -12.12
C THR A 12 5.52 -2.76 -11.93
N TRP A 13 6.63 -3.48 -11.81
CA TRP A 13 6.62 -4.89 -11.40
C TRP A 13 5.93 -5.12 -10.04
N ILE A 14 5.87 -4.11 -9.17
CA ILE A 14 5.38 -4.26 -7.80
C ILE A 14 3.97 -3.70 -7.62
N PHE A 15 3.68 -2.53 -8.19
CA PHE A 15 2.45 -1.79 -7.91
C PHE A 15 1.73 -1.31 -9.18
N ASP A 16 0.40 -1.25 -9.10
CA ASP A 16 -0.52 -0.79 -10.14
C ASP A 16 -1.55 0.16 -9.51
N SER A 17 -1.49 1.44 -9.87
CA SER A 17 -2.38 2.45 -9.31
C SER A 17 -3.84 2.27 -9.68
N ARG A 18 -4.14 1.57 -10.79
CA ARG A 18 -5.52 1.33 -11.24
C ARG A 18 -6.30 0.47 -10.24
N ARG A 19 -5.61 -0.30 -9.40
CA ARG A 19 -6.22 -1.08 -8.31
C ARG A 19 -7.01 -0.20 -7.34
N TRP A 20 -6.67 1.08 -7.19
CA TRP A 20 -7.44 2.03 -6.38
C TRP A 20 -8.83 2.35 -6.94
N ARG A 21 -9.13 2.04 -8.22
CA ARG A 21 -10.49 2.17 -8.78
C ARG A 21 -11.52 1.27 -8.09
N HIS A 22 -11.06 0.22 -7.41
CA HIS A 22 -11.90 -0.71 -6.67
C HIS A 22 -12.11 -0.30 -5.20
N TYR A 23 -11.35 0.69 -4.71
CA TYR A 23 -11.48 1.17 -3.35
C TYR A 23 -12.78 1.97 -3.19
N ARG A 24 -13.55 1.62 -2.17
CA ARG A 24 -14.73 2.38 -1.74
C ARG A 24 -14.39 3.05 -0.41
N PRO A 25 -14.24 4.38 -0.35
CA PRO A 25 -13.87 5.05 0.89
C PRO A 25 -14.95 4.86 1.96
N ARG A 26 -14.53 4.55 3.18
CA ARG A 26 -15.37 4.68 4.37
C ARG A 26 -14.94 5.95 5.10
N HIS A 27 -15.89 6.55 5.81
CA HIS A 27 -15.60 7.70 6.65
C HIS A 27 -14.50 7.33 7.65
N ASP A 28 -13.49 8.21 7.77
CA ASP A 28 -12.38 8.09 8.71
C ASP A 28 -11.39 6.95 8.43
N ASP A 29 -11.40 6.38 7.21
CA ASP A 29 -10.30 5.54 6.72
C ASP A 29 -8.97 6.31 6.80
N ILE A 30 -7.88 5.57 7.01
CA ILE A 30 -6.52 6.10 7.01
C ILE A 30 -5.73 5.48 5.84
N ILE A 31 -5.05 6.29 5.05
CA ILE A 31 -4.12 5.80 4.02
C ILE A 31 -2.70 6.20 4.43
N ILE A 32 -1.87 5.20 4.68
CA ILE A 32 -0.44 5.35 4.97
C ILE A 32 0.30 5.25 3.64
N ALA A 33 0.58 6.40 3.03
CA ALA A 33 1.20 6.52 1.72
C ALA A 33 2.67 6.93 1.88
N THR A 34 3.60 6.05 1.54
CA THR A 34 5.05 6.28 1.75
C THR A 34 5.81 5.77 0.54
N TYR A 35 6.95 6.36 0.18
CA TYR A 35 7.87 5.65 -0.71
C TYR A 35 8.36 4.36 -0.01
N PRO A 36 8.62 3.25 -0.75
CA PRO A 36 9.16 2.04 -0.14
C PRO A 36 10.35 2.33 0.77
N LYS A 37 10.37 1.68 1.95
CA LYS A 37 11.47 1.78 2.94
C LYS A 37 11.59 3.10 3.69
N CYS A 38 10.59 3.97 3.58
CA CYS A 38 10.46 5.18 4.40
C CYS A 38 9.67 4.96 5.71
N GLY A 39 9.71 3.75 6.29
CA GLY A 39 9.10 3.50 7.61
C GLY A 39 7.61 3.12 7.61
N THR A 40 7.09 2.59 6.51
CA THR A 40 5.67 2.20 6.38
C THR A 40 5.22 1.24 7.48
N THR A 41 5.97 0.17 7.75
CA THR A 41 5.61 -0.82 8.78
C THR A 41 5.61 -0.22 10.18
N TRP A 42 6.55 0.70 10.46
CA TRP A 42 6.59 1.42 11.72
C TRP A 42 5.34 2.30 11.89
N MET A 43 4.95 3.03 10.85
CA MET A 43 3.75 3.86 10.88
C MET A 43 2.46 3.02 10.95
N GLN A 44 2.37 1.93 10.19
CA GLN A 44 1.25 0.97 10.29
C GLN A 44 1.11 0.44 11.72
N ARG A 45 2.24 0.18 12.41
CA ARG A 45 2.20 -0.25 13.80
C ARG A 45 1.69 0.85 14.73
N ILE A 46 2.19 2.08 14.62
CA ILE A 46 1.68 3.22 15.42
C ILE A 46 0.17 3.39 15.21
N VAL A 47 -0.29 3.41 13.97
CA VAL A 47 -1.72 3.53 13.64
C VAL A 47 -2.51 2.36 14.22
N SER A 48 -2.00 1.12 14.13
CA SER A 48 -2.68 -0.04 14.72
C SER A 48 -2.85 0.09 16.24
N LEU A 49 -1.85 0.60 16.96
CA LEU A 49 -1.93 0.80 18.41
C LEU A 49 -3.02 1.83 18.74
N LEU A 50 -3.11 2.92 17.97
CA LEU A 50 -4.11 3.96 18.15
C LEU A 50 -5.53 3.51 17.75
N VAL A 51 -5.67 2.67 16.73
CA VAL A 51 -6.97 2.16 16.30
C VAL A 51 -7.50 1.11 17.26
N PHE A 52 -6.66 0.14 17.65
CA PHE A 52 -7.10 -0.99 18.47
C PHE A 52 -6.98 -0.74 19.97
N GLN A 53 -6.30 0.34 20.40
CA GLN A 53 -6.08 0.68 21.81
C GLN A 53 -5.47 -0.49 22.60
N THR A 54 -4.60 -1.27 21.96
CA THR A 54 -3.93 -2.43 22.56
C THR A 54 -2.55 -2.62 21.97
N ALA A 55 -1.61 -3.05 22.82
CA ALA A 55 -0.26 -3.40 22.41
C ALA A 55 -0.15 -4.81 21.81
N GLU A 56 -1.23 -5.59 21.79
CA GLU A 56 -1.20 -6.97 21.27
C GLU A 56 -0.66 -7.02 19.83
N PRO A 57 0.24 -7.97 19.52
CA PRO A 57 0.68 -8.20 18.16
C PRO A 57 -0.51 -8.55 17.27
N LYS A 58 -0.60 -7.90 16.11
CA LYS A 58 -1.58 -8.22 15.08
C LYS A 58 -0.88 -8.39 13.74
N PRO A 59 -1.34 -9.32 12.87
CA PRO A 59 -0.72 -9.58 11.58
C PRO A 59 -0.88 -8.38 10.65
N ILE A 60 0.15 -7.54 10.55
CA ILE A 60 0.06 -6.20 9.93
C ILE A 60 -0.46 -6.22 8.49
N MET A 61 -0.11 -7.25 7.73
CA MET A 61 -0.55 -7.42 6.34
C MET A 61 -2.05 -7.73 6.22
N GLN A 62 -2.68 -8.27 7.27
CA GLN A 62 -4.11 -8.58 7.31
C GLN A 62 -4.94 -7.35 7.75
N ILE A 63 -4.44 -6.62 8.75
CA ILE A 63 -5.11 -5.44 9.31
C ILE A 63 -4.82 -4.15 8.53
N SER A 64 -3.78 -4.14 7.69
CA SER A 64 -3.42 -3.00 6.85
C SER A 64 -3.06 -3.43 5.44
N ALA A 65 -4.09 -3.65 4.63
CA ALA A 65 -3.96 -4.15 3.27
C ALA A 65 -3.19 -3.17 2.37
N TRP A 66 -2.37 -3.73 1.48
CA TRP A 66 -1.62 -2.98 0.47
C TRP A 66 -2.32 -3.11 -0.88
N ILE A 67 -3.19 -2.15 -1.19
CA ILE A 67 -4.14 -2.26 -2.32
C ILE A 67 -3.49 -2.16 -3.69
N ASP A 68 -2.45 -1.35 -3.85
CA ASP A 68 -1.71 -1.14 -5.11
C ASP A 68 -0.75 -2.29 -5.43
N ARG A 69 -0.48 -3.22 -4.51
CA ARG A 69 0.45 -4.34 -4.76
C ARG A 69 -0.12 -5.33 -5.77
N ARG A 70 0.60 -5.65 -6.85
CA ARG A 70 0.11 -6.50 -7.95
C ARG A 70 -0.04 -7.99 -7.61
N PHE A 71 0.82 -8.53 -6.76
CA PHE A 71 0.90 -9.95 -6.42
C PHE A 71 1.25 -10.11 -4.93
N PRO A 72 0.98 -11.25 -4.26
CA PRO A 72 0.43 -12.48 -4.82
C PRO A 72 -1.08 -12.47 -4.96
N GLN A 73 -1.80 -11.55 -4.31
CA GLN A 73 -3.26 -11.56 -4.32
C GLN A 73 -3.84 -10.77 -5.51
N PRO A 74 -4.85 -11.32 -6.22
CA PRO A 74 -5.62 -10.56 -7.18
C PRO A 74 -6.41 -9.44 -6.47
N ILE A 75 -6.83 -8.43 -7.24
CA ILE A 75 -7.46 -7.23 -6.67
C ILE A 75 -8.75 -7.56 -5.92
N GLU A 76 -9.53 -8.51 -6.40
CA GLU A 76 -10.78 -8.97 -5.80
C GLU A 76 -10.57 -9.50 -4.38
N ALA A 77 -9.50 -10.28 -4.18
CA ALA A 77 -9.15 -10.82 -2.87
C ALA A 77 -8.71 -9.72 -1.90
N VAL A 78 -7.96 -8.73 -2.38
CA VAL A 78 -7.53 -7.59 -1.56
C VAL A 78 -8.70 -6.69 -1.19
N VAL A 79 -9.62 -6.44 -2.12
CA VAL A 79 -10.85 -5.68 -1.85
C VAL A 79 -11.73 -6.42 -0.85
N ALA A 80 -11.93 -7.73 -1.02
CA ALA A 80 -12.68 -8.54 -0.06
C ALA A 80 -12.05 -8.48 1.34
N GLN A 81 -10.72 -8.54 1.45
CA GLN A 81 -10.01 -8.35 2.72
C GLN A 81 -10.28 -6.97 3.33
N ILE A 82 -10.23 -5.90 2.52
CA ILE A 82 -10.48 -4.52 2.96
C ILE A 82 -11.92 -4.33 3.42
N GLU A 83 -12.89 -4.91 2.71
CA GLU A 83 -14.31 -4.78 3.05
C GLU A 83 -14.71 -5.63 4.26
N ALA A 84 -14.02 -6.75 4.51
CA ALA A 84 -14.24 -7.58 5.70
C ALA A 84 -13.71 -6.96 7.01
N GLN A 85 -12.98 -5.83 6.95
CA GLN A 85 -12.50 -5.17 8.16
C GLN A 85 -13.64 -4.48 8.90
N GLU A 86 -13.82 -4.84 10.18
CA GLU A 86 -14.82 -4.22 11.08
C GLU A 86 -14.24 -3.07 11.91
N HIS A 87 -12.91 -3.00 12.03
CA HIS A 87 -12.23 -1.88 12.69
C HIS A 87 -12.15 -0.66 11.77
N ARG A 88 -11.81 0.50 12.33
CA ARG A 88 -11.43 1.68 11.54
C ARG A 88 -10.27 1.31 10.61
N ARG A 89 -10.45 1.39 9.29
CA ARG A 89 -9.50 0.82 8.34
C ARG A 89 -8.27 1.73 8.20
N PHE A 90 -7.13 1.09 8.03
CA PHE A 90 -5.89 1.80 7.69
C PHE A 90 -5.13 1.02 6.62
N LEU A 91 -5.01 1.59 5.43
CA LEU A 91 -4.48 0.94 4.24
C LEU A 91 -3.06 1.44 3.95
N LYS A 92 -2.30 0.63 3.20
CA LYS A 92 -0.95 0.96 2.76
C LYS A 92 -0.95 1.34 1.28
N SER A 93 -0.17 2.36 0.94
CA SER A 93 0.17 2.72 -0.45
C SER A 93 1.66 3.03 -0.61
N HIS A 94 2.19 2.73 -1.80
CA HIS A 94 3.50 3.21 -2.25
C HIS A 94 3.44 4.17 -3.44
N LEU A 95 2.24 4.61 -3.81
CA LEU A 95 2.05 5.52 -4.94
C LEU A 95 2.44 6.97 -4.58
N PRO A 96 2.98 7.73 -5.55
CA PRO A 96 3.01 9.19 -5.51
C PRO A 96 1.60 9.79 -5.34
N LEU A 97 1.52 11.05 -4.89
CA LEU A 97 0.24 11.71 -4.61
C LEU A 97 -0.65 11.83 -5.85
N ASP A 98 -0.07 12.16 -7.01
CA ASP A 98 -0.75 12.25 -8.30
C ASP A 98 -1.19 10.88 -8.86
N GLY A 99 -0.75 9.78 -8.25
CA GLY A 99 -1.20 8.42 -8.55
C GLY A 99 -2.32 7.91 -7.66
N LEU A 100 -2.71 8.66 -6.62
CA LEU A 100 -3.63 8.23 -5.58
C LEU A 100 -4.92 9.06 -5.61
N PRO A 101 -6.13 8.46 -5.61
CA PRO A 101 -7.36 9.23 -5.46
C PRO A 101 -7.45 9.85 -4.06
N PHE A 102 -7.75 11.14 -4.01
CA PHE A 102 -7.80 11.94 -2.79
C PHE A 102 -9.25 12.21 -2.38
N TYR A 103 -9.65 11.76 -1.19
CA TYR A 103 -11.00 11.88 -0.65
C TYR A 103 -10.99 12.73 0.62
N GLY A 104 -11.97 13.63 0.78
CA GLY A 104 -12.01 14.57 1.91
C GLY A 104 -12.29 13.95 3.28
N GLU A 105 -12.95 12.79 3.29
CA GLU A 105 -13.34 12.02 4.46
C GLU A 105 -12.28 10.99 4.90
N VAL A 106 -11.18 10.89 4.16
CA VAL A 106 -10.08 9.95 4.40
C VAL A 106 -8.87 10.73 4.93
N LYS A 107 -8.17 10.16 5.90
CA LYS A 107 -6.95 10.74 6.46
C LYS A 107 -5.73 10.14 5.77
N TYR A 108 -4.74 10.96 5.45
CA TYR A 108 -3.53 10.53 4.76
C TYR A 108 -2.32 10.77 5.65
N ILE A 109 -1.48 9.76 5.81
CA ILE A 109 -0.21 9.85 6.55
C ILE A 109 0.92 9.56 5.59
N HIS A 110 1.79 10.56 5.40
CA HIS A 110 3.04 10.41 4.65
C HIS A 110 4.22 10.38 5.60
N VAL A 111 5.19 9.51 5.32
CA VAL A 111 6.46 9.43 6.03
C VAL A 111 7.56 9.51 4.98
N ALA A 112 8.42 10.51 5.15
CA ALA A 112 9.61 10.71 4.32
C ALA A 112 10.86 10.23 5.06
N ARG A 113 11.86 9.82 4.29
CA ARG A 113 13.20 9.45 4.74
C ARG A 113 14.20 10.03 3.75
N ASP A 114 15.42 10.30 4.19
CA ASP A 114 16.53 10.63 3.29
C ASP A 114 16.59 9.60 2.14
N GLY A 115 16.64 10.09 0.91
CA GLY A 115 16.57 9.25 -0.28
C GLY A 115 17.72 8.25 -0.39
N ARG A 116 18.91 8.60 0.14
CA ARG A 116 20.09 7.71 0.14
C ARG A 116 19.88 6.54 1.09
N ASP A 117 19.33 6.82 2.27
CA ASP A 117 19.01 5.78 3.25
C ASP A 117 17.86 4.88 2.78
N ALA A 118 16.84 5.47 2.14
CA ALA A 118 15.75 4.72 1.54
C ALA A 118 16.27 3.78 0.44
N ALA A 119 17.18 4.27 -0.42
CA ALA A 119 17.80 3.47 -1.49
C ALA A 119 18.63 2.31 -0.92
N MET A 120 19.50 2.55 0.05
CA MET A 120 20.28 1.48 0.70
C MET A 120 19.38 0.47 1.41
N SER A 121 18.31 0.92 2.07
CA SER A 121 17.33 0.03 2.68
C SER A 121 16.54 -0.78 1.66
N PHE A 122 16.28 -0.22 0.47
CA PHE A 122 15.59 -0.92 -0.61
C PHE A 122 16.51 -1.95 -1.26
N HIS A 123 17.78 -1.62 -1.46
CA HIS A 123 18.80 -2.59 -1.89
C HIS A 123 18.86 -3.80 -0.95
N ASN A 124 19.04 -3.58 0.35
CA ASN A 124 19.07 -4.65 1.35
C ASN A 124 17.75 -5.45 1.42
N HIS A 125 16.61 -4.82 1.10
CA HIS A 125 15.35 -5.52 1.02
C HIS A 125 15.27 -6.43 -0.21
N ALA A 126 15.74 -5.93 -1.35
CA ALA A 126 15.73 -6.62 -2.62
C ALA A 126 16.70 -7.82 -2.63
N THR A 127 17.83 -7.75 -1.92
CA THR A 127 18.74 -8.89 -1.77
C THR A 127 18.12 -10.08 -1.02
N GLY A 128 17.02 -9.85 -0.30
CA GLY A 128 16.26 -10.90 0.38
C GLY A 128 15.07 -11.45 -0.42
N PHE A 129 14.90 -11.06 -1.68
CA PHE A 129 13.83 -11.61 -2.51
C PHE A 129 14.11 -13.08 -2.82
N THR A 130 13.11 -13.93 -2.55
CA THR A 130 13.15 -15.35 -2.89
C THR A 130 12.90 -15.55 -4.38
N ASP A 131 13.29 -16.70 -4.92
CA ASP A 131 13.00 -17.05 -6.32
C ASP A 131 11.51 -16.95 -6.63
N GLN A 132 10.65 -17.43 -5.72
CA GLN A 132 9.20 -17.28 -5.84
C GLN A 132 8.74 -15.81 -5.94
N MET A 133 9.36 -14.92 -5.15
CA MET A 133 9.06 -13.48 -5.22
C MET A 133 9.51 -12.90 -6.56
N LEU A 134 10.70 -13.27 -7.03
CA LEU A 134 11.26 -12.82 -8.30
C LEU A 134 10.44 -13.32 -9.50
N GLU A 135 10.00 -14.58 -9.48
CA GLU A 135 9.10 -15.14 -10.49
C GLU A 135 7.75 -14.39 -10.51
N GLY A 136 7.19 -14.10 -9.35
CA GLY A 136 5.96 -13.31 -9.24
C GLY A 136 6.11 -11.89 -9.80
N LEU A 137 7.24 -11.24 -9.54
CA LEU A 137 7.59 -9.94 -10.13
C LEU A 137 7.72 -10.05 -11.64
N ASN A 138 8.49 -11.01 -12.14
CA ASN A 138 8.72 -11.21 -13.57
C ASN A 138 7.41 -11.48 -14.30
N LYS A 139 6.55 -12.35 -13.76
CA LYS A 139 5.23 -12.60 -14.31
C LYS A 139 4.40 -11.33 -14.39
N ALA A 140 4.35 -10.55 -13.30
CA ALA A 140 3.63 -9.28 -13.28
C ALA A 140 4.18 -8.29 -14.34
N GLY A 141 5.50 -8.18 -14.47
CA GLY A 141 6.12 -7.33 -15.50
C GLY A 141 5.79 -7.77 -16.92
N LEU A 142 6.04 -9.05 -17.24
CA LEU A 142 5.90 -9.59 -18.60
C LEU A 142 4.45 -9.62 -19.10
N GLU A 143 3.47 -9.73 -18.20
CA GLU A 143 2.04 -9.68 -18.54
C GLU A 143 1.53 -8.25 -18.78
N ASP A 144 2.38 -7.24 -18.59
CA ASP A 144 2.04 -5.83 -18.64
C ASP A 144 2.81 -5.12 -19.74
N GLU A 145 2.20 -4.97 -20.92
CA GLU A 145 2.82 -4.30 -22.08
C GLU A 145 3.26 -2.84 -21.81
N ALA A 146 2.86 -2.24 -20.69
CA ALA A 146 3.19 -0.88 -20.30
C ALA A 146 4.26 -0.78 -19.20
N VAL A 147 4.81 -1.90 -18.72
CA VAL A 147 5.90 -1.99 -17.72
C VAL A 147 7.14 -2.60 -18.35
#